data_AF-A0A1A9RA35-F1
#
_entry.id   AF-A0A1A9RA35-F1
#
_cell.length_a   1.000
_cell.length_b   1.000
_cell.length_c   1.000
_cell.angle_alpha   90.00
_cell.angle_beta   90.00
_cell.angle_gamma   90.00
#
_symmetry.space_group_name_H-M   'P 1'
#
loop_
_entity.id
_entity.type
_entity.pdbx_description
1 polymer ?
#
loop_
_entity_poly.entity_id
_entity_poly.type
_entity_poly.pdbx_seq_one_letter_code
_entity_poly.pdbx_strand_id
1 'polypeptide(L)'
;MSYEIMLKRVFAPIEEHDGVRVLVDRLWPNGVSRHSLALNEWYPEIAPGSQLCRQYQQQEISTSLFFERYSSELKACPDKLLPLMRFARMGQLTLLTAVRQIEDSHLPVIKRLTLSALEEEDASDRELCSSPCLAHTLPTSQR
;
A
#
# COMPACT_ATOMS: atom_id res chain seq x y z
N MET A 1 -10.77 -10.61 -1.32
CA MET A 1 -10.32 -11.31 -0.10
C MET A 1 -10.26 -10.32 1.06
N SER A 2 -10.02 -10.76 2.31
CA SER A 2 -9.79 -9.82 3.42
C SER A 2 -8.29 -9.57 3.56
N TYR A 3 -7.85 -8.33 3.34
CA TYR A 3 -6.44 -7.93 3.41
C TYR A 3 -6.17 -7.15 4.70
N GLU A 4 -5.15 -7.56 5.45
CA GLU A 4 -4.81 -6.94 6.73
C GLU A 4 -3.54 -6.09 6.61
N ILE A 5 -3.72 -4.77 6.70
CA ILE A 5 -2.62 -3.80 6.71
C ILE A 5 -2.62 -3.04 8.04
N MET A 6 -1.54 -3.20 8.80
CA MET A 6 -1.29 -2.49 10.06
C MET A 6 -0.34 -1.33 9.85
N LEU A 7 -0.47 -0.34 10.74
CA LEU A 7 0.37 0.85 10.76
C LEU A 7 1.10 0.90 12.09
N LYS A 8 2.44 0.96 12.06
CA LYS A 8 3.25 1.04 13.28
C LYS A 8 4.36 2.08 13.14
N ARG A 9 4.80 2.58 14.29
CA ARG A 9 6.02 3.40 14.36
C ARG A 9 7.24 2.50 14.36
N VAL A 10 8.35 3.01 13.82
CA VAL A 10 9.66 2.34 13.86
C VAL A 10 10.17 2.08 15.29
N PHE A 11 9.71 2.86 16.27
CA PHE A 11 10.06 2.70 17.68
C PHE A 11 9.04 1.88 18.48
N ALA A 12 7.95 1.43 17.85
CA ALA A 12 6.98 0.56 18.50
C ALA A 12 7.58 -0.85 18.68
N PRO A 13 7.17 -1.59 19.73
CA PRO A 13 7.61 -2.96 19.91
C PRO A 13 7.27 -3.84 18.69
N ILE A 14 8.13 -4.82 18.44
CA ILE A 14 7.93 -5.84 17.41
C ILE A 14 7.06 -6.92 18.02
N GLU A 15 6.01 -7.31 17.32
CA GLU A 15 5.04 -8.31 17.74
C GLU A 15 4.94 -9.43 16.70
N GLU A 16 4.61 -10.65 17.13
CA GLU A 16 4.56 -11.83 16.26
C GLU A 16 3.51 -11.71 15.14
N HIS A 17 2.47 -10.92 15.38
CA HIS A 17 1.43 -10.63 14.39
C HIS A 17 1.84 -9.52 13.41
N ASP A 18 3.07 -9.00 13.41
CA ASP A 18 3.45 -7.95 12.46
C ASP A 18 3.58 -8.43 11.02
N GLY A 19 3.72 -9.74 10.80
CA GLY A 19 3.93 -10.31 9.47
C GLY A 19 5.10 -9.64 8.74
N VAL A 20 4.87 -9.20 7.51
CA VAL A 20 5.89 -8.50 6.71
C VAL A 20 5.97 -7.04 7.14
N ARG A 21 7.15 -6.60 7.60
CA ARG A 21 7.41 -5.24 8.05
C ARG A 21 8.13 -4.43 6.96
N VAL A 22 7.47 -3.37 6.49
CA VAL A 22 7.94 -2.56 5.36
C VAL A 22 8.05 -1.10 5.76
N LEU A 23 9.22 -0.50 5.55
CA LEU A 23 9.45 0.92 5.76
C LEU A 23 9.05 1.68 4.50
N VAL A 24 8.23 2.71 4.67
CA VAL A 24 7.73 3.56 3.57
C VAL A 24 8.11 5.02 3.73
N ASP A 25 9.05 5.34 4.63
CA ASP A 25 9.65 6.66 4.72
C ASP A 25 10.71 6.84 3.65
N ARG A 26 10.81 8.05 3.11
CA ARG A 26 11.86 8.40 2.13
C ARG A 26 13.27 8.34 2.75
N LEU A 27 13.36 8.76 4.01
CA LEU A 27 14.61 8.84 4.74
C LEU A 27 14.63 7.73 5.78
N TRP A 28 15.81 7.13 5.95
CA TRP A 28 16.03 6.18 7.02
C TRP A 28 15.92 6.88 8.40
N PRO A 29 15.20 6.31 9.39
CA PRO A 29 15.10 6.89 10.72
C PRO A 29 16.46 6.99 11.42
N ASN A 30 16.78 8.15 11.97
CA ASN A 30 18.02 8.36 12.72
C ASN A 30 18.07 7.50 13.98
N GLY A 31 19.25 6.93 14.26
CA GLY A 31 19.48 6.13 15.47
C GLY A 31 18.83 4.75 15.49
N VAL A 32 18.32 4.28 14.34
CA VAL A 32 17.65 2.99 14.20
C VAL A 32 18.45 2.11 13.25
N SER A 33 18.67 0.85 13.61
CA SER A 33 19.35 -0.12 12.73
C SER A 33 18.34 -0.97 11.96
N ARG A 34 18.73 -1.54 10.82
CA ARG A 34 17.84 -2.45 10.05
C ARG A 34 17.43 -3.68 10.87
N HIS A 35 18.37 -4.21 11.66
CA HIS A 35 18.15 -5.35 12.54
C HIS A 35 17.15 -5.04 13.66
N SER A 36 17.26 -3.88 14.30
CA SER A 36 16.34 -3.47 15.38
C SER A 36 14.90 -3.25 14.92
N LEU A 37 14.67 -3.13 13.62
CA LEU A 37 13.32 -2.99 13.07
C LEU A 37 12.68 -4.31 12.65
N ALA A 38 13.44 -5.42 12.65
CA ALA A 38 13.08 -6.64 11.93
C ALA A 38 12.53 -6.32 10.54
N LEU A 39 13.21 -5.40 9.83
CA LEU A 39 12.71 -4.86 8.58
C LEU A 39 12.90 -5.87 7.45
N ASN A 40 11.81 -6.25 6.80
CA ASN A 40 11.89 -7.06 5.58
C ASN A 40 12.39 -6.19 4.44
N GLU A 41 11.64 -5.14 4.08
CA GLU A 41 11.89 -4.32 2.90
C GLU A 41 11.74 -2.81 3.16
N TRP A 42 12.35 -1.99 2.29
CA TRP A 42 12.28 -0.53 2.34
C TRP A 42 11.93 0.04 0.96
N TYR A 43 10.80 0.74 0.85
CA TYR A 43 10.34 1.38 -0.39
C TYR A 43 10.24 2.92 -0.23
N PRO A 44 11.37 3.64 -0.31
CA PRO A 44 11.39 5.10 -0.16
C PRO A 44 10.67 5.85 -1.29
N GLU A 45 10.45 5.20 -2.43
CA GLU A 45 9.79 5.76 -3.61
C GLU A 45 8.27 5.95 -3.47
N ILE A 46 7.66 5.24 -2.52
CA ILE A 46 6.25 5.35 -2.17
C ILE A 46 6.01 6.64 -1.37
N ALA A 47 7.00 7.11 -0.63
CA ALA A 47 6.90 8.31 0.20
C ALA A 47 6.52 9.57 -0.62
N PRO A 48 5.75 10.51 -0.02
CA PRO A 48 5.28 11.74 -0.68
C PRO A 48 6.43 12.59 -1.25
N GLY A 49 6.13 13.35 -2.31
CA GLY A 49 7.07 14.31 -2.90
C GLY A 49 7.71 15.25 -1.88
N SER A 50 8.96 15.65 -2.11
CA SER A 50 9.70 16.52 -1.16
C SER A 50 9.04 17.90 -1.03
N GLN A 51 8.54 18.44 -2.14
CA GLN A 51 7.79 19.70 -2.15
C GLN A 51 6.49 19.59 -1.35
N LEU A 52 5.73 18.51 -1.55
CA LEU A 52 4.47 18.29 -0.83
C LEU A 52 4.70 18.11 0.68
N CYS A 53 5.73 17.34 1.05
CA CYS A 53 6.12 17.16 2.44
C CYS A 53 6.55 18.50 3.09
N ARG A 54 7.32 19.32 2.36
CA ARG A 54 7.72 20.66 2.83
C ARG A 54 6.50 21.56 3.08
N GLN A 55 5.58 21.65 2.14
CA GLN A 55 4.37 22.47 2.28
C GLN A 55 3.53 22.05 3.49
N TYR A 56 3.41 20.75 3.73
CA TYR A 56 2.70 20.23 4.88
C TYR A 56 3.41 20.54 6.21
N GLN A 57 4.73 20.35 6.27
CA GLN A 57 5.54 20.68 7.46
C GLN A 57 5.54 22.18 7.78
N GLN A 58 5.47 23.03 6.76
CA GLN A 58 5.37 24.49 6.93
C GLN A 58 3.93 24.95 7.23
N GLN A 59 2.97 24.02 7.36
CA GLN A 59 1.55 24.30 7.59
C GLN A 59 0.93 25.20 6.49
N GLU A 60 1.52 25.23 5.30
CA GLU A 60 1.02 25.98 4.15
C GLU A 60 -0.23 25.31 3.55
N ILE A 61 -0.39 24.00 3.80
CA ILE A 61 -1.54 23.21 3.37
C ILE A 61 -2.14 22.44 4.54
N SER A 62 -3.45 22.20 4.49
CA SER A 62 -4.15 21.38 5.47
C SER A 62 -3.85 19.88 5.29
N THR A 63 -4.07 19.08 6.34
CA THR A 63 -3.96 17.61 6.28
C THR A 63 -4.84 17.02 5.17
N SER A 64 -6.06 17.52 5.00
CA SER A 64 -6.97 17.07 3.94
C SER A 64 -6.39 17.31 2.54
N LEU A 65 -5.79 18.48 2.30
CA LEU A 65 -5.16 18.80 1.02
C LEU A 65 -3.88 18.00 0.79
N PHE A 66 -3.10 17.74 1.85
CA PHE A 66 -1.97 16.83 1.79
C PHE A 66 -2.40 15.42 1.37
N PHE A 67 -3.47 14.88 1.98
CA PHE A 67 -4.01 13.56 1.65
C PHE A 67 -4.50 13.47 0.21
N GLU A 68 -5.21 14.50 -0.27
CA GLU A 68 -5.71 14.56 -1.64
C GLU A 68 -4.57 14.59 -2.68
N ARG A 69 -3.61 15.49 -2.49
CA ARG A 69 -2.45 15.63 -3.39
C ARG A 69 -1.60 14.37 -3.41
N TYR A 70 -1.29 13.82 -2.23
CA TYR A 70 -0.50 12.59 -2.14
C TYR A 70 -1.25 11.39 -2.73
N SER A 71 -2.58 11.30 -2.53
CA SER A 71 -3.37 10.25 -3.17
C SER A 71 -3.30 10.35 -4.69
N SER A 72 -3.31 11.56 -5.24
CA SER A 72 -3.16 11.80 -6.68
C SER A 72 -1.77 11.42 -7.19
N GLU A 73 -0.70 11.72 -6.43
CA GLU A 73 0.67 11.29 -6.78
C GLU A 73 0.78 9.76 -6.89
N LEU A 74 0.20 9.03 -5.94
CA LEU A 74 0.22 7.56 -5.97
C LEU A 74 -0.66 6.97 -7.07
N LYS A 75 -1.85 7.55 -7.32
CA LYS A 75 -2.73 7.11 -8.42
C LYS A 75 -2.09 7.33 -9.80
N ALA A 76 -1.25 8.35 -9.95
CA ALA A 76 -0.49 8.57 -11.19
C ALA A 76 0.63 7.53 -11.41
N CYS A 77 1.03 6.80 -10.37
CA CYS A 77 2.09 5.78 -10.41
C CYS A 77 1.66 4.51 -9.66
N PRO A 78 0.65 3.78 -10.15
CA PRO A 78 0.09 2.62 -9.45
C PRO A 78 1.12 1.49 -9.26
N ASP A 79 2.13 1.42 -10.13
CA ASP A 79 3.23 0.44 -10.06
C ASP A 79 3.94 0.45 -8.68
N LYS A 80 4.02 1.62 -8.04
CA LYS A 80 4.62 1.79 -6.72
C LYS A 80 3.90 1.02 -5.61
N LEU A 81 2.61 0.70 -5.80
CA LEU A 81 1.82 -0.05 -4.81
C LEU A 81 1.95 -1.56 -5.00
N LEU A 82 2.38 -2.04 -6.17
CA LEU A 82 2.46 -3.47 -6.49
C LEU A 82 3.26 -4.28 -5.46
N PRO A 83 4.43 -3.82 -4.95
CA PRO A 83 5.14 -4.56 -3.91
C PRO A 83 4.31 -4.72 -2.63
N LEU A 84 3.62 -3.66 -2.20
CA LEU A 84 2.78 -3.69 -0.99
C LEU A 84 1.58 -4.62 -1.18
N MET A 85 0.95 -4.57 -2.36
CA MET A 85 -0.16 -5.45 -2.71
C MET A 85 0.27 -6.91 -2.69
N ARG A 86 1.46 -7.23 -3.19
CA ARG A 86 2.04 -8.58 -3.11
C ARG A 86 2.22 -9.04 -1.66
N PHE A 87 2.77 -8.20 -0.78
CA PHE A 87 2.93 -8.57 0.63
C PHE A 87 1.60 -8.74 1.36
N ALA A 88 0.63 -7.86 1.09
CA ALA A 88 -0.72 -7.97 1.65
C ALA A 88 -1.45 -9.25 1.20
N ARG A 89 -1.14 -9.78 0.01
CA ARG A 89 -1.66 -11.08 -0.46
C ARG A 89 -1.00 -12.29 0.21
N MET A 90 0.25 -12.15 0.63
CA MET A 90 0.98 -13.23 1.32
C MET A 90 0.57 -13.38 2.78
N GLY A 91 -0.07 -12.36 3.37
CA GLY A 91 -0.55 -12.35 4.74
C GLY A 91 -0.56 -10.95 5.32
N GLN A 92 -0.22 -10.86 6.60
CA GLN A 92 -0.25 -9.60 7.34
C GLN A 92 0.89 -8.67 6.92
N LEU A 93 0.55 -7.43 6.56
CA LEU A 93 1.50 -6.38 6.17
C LEU A 93 1.50 -5.27 7.22
N THR A 94 2.68 -4.93 7.74
CA THR A 94 2.89 -3.80 8.65
C THR A 94 3.70 -2.72 7.98
N LEU A 95 3.08 -1.56 7.79
CA LEU A 95 3.75 -0.35 7.29
C LEU A 95 4.38 0.42 8.45
N LEU A 96 5.66 0.74 8.31
CA LEU A 96 6.45 1.43 9.33
C LEU A 96 6.71 2.89 8.95
N THR A 97 6.67 3.76 9.96
CA THR A 97 7.11 5.16 9.85
C THR A 97 7.85 5.68 11.09
N ALA A 98 8.76 6.62 10.86
CA ALA A 98 9.43 7.43 11.87
C ALA A 98 8.56 8.57 12.40
N VAL A 99 7.49 8.94 11.68
CA VAL A 99 6.58 10.03 12.06
C VAL A 99 5.98 9.74 13.44
N ARG A 100 5.84 10.81 14.25
CA ARG A 100 5.37 10.68 15.63
C ARG A 100 3.90 10.29 15.72
N GLN A 101 3.05 10.88 14.89
CA GLN A 101 1.63 10.60 14.81
C GLN A 101 1.33 9.86 13.51
N ILE A 102 0.85 8.62 13.63
CA ILE A 102 0.55 7.77 12.47
C ILE A 102 -0.62 8.36 11.67
N GLU A 103 -1.63 8.90 12.36
CA GLU A 103 -2.85 9.42 11.73
C GLU A 103 -2.58 10.65 10.84
N ASP A 104 -1.60 11.49 11.22
CA ASP A 104 -1.13 12.64 10.43
C ASP A 104 -0.01 12.29 9.43
N SER A 105 0.40 11.02 9.38
CA SER A 105 1.44 10.58 8.44
C SER A 105 0.85 10.25 7.07
N HIS A 106 1.71 9.85 6.14
CA HIS A 106 1.31 9.35 4.81
C HIS A 106 0.81 7.89 4.83
N LEU A 107 0.98 7.16 5.95
CA LEU A 107 0.61 5.75 6.07
C LEU A 107 -0.89 5.47 5.85
N PRO A 108 -1.82 6.25 6.42
CA PRO A 108 -3.25 6.04 6.18
C PRO A 108 -3.60 6.12 4.69
N VAL A 109 -2.94 7.01 3.94
CA VAL A 109 -3.14 7.14 2.49
C VAL A 109 -2.62 5.91 1.76
N ILE A 110 -1.40 5.45 2.07
CA ILE A 110 -0.82 4.24 1.47
C ILE A 110 -1.73 3.03 1.75
N LYS A 111 -2.11 2.83 3.01
CA LYS A 111 -2.99 1.73 3.42
C LYS A 111 -4.30 1.76 2.63
N ARG A 112 -4.99 2.91 2.60
CA ARG A 112 -6.25 3.06 1.89
C ARG A 112 -6.12 2.72 0.40
N LEU A 113 -5.12 3.29 -0.28
CA LEU A 113 -4.92 3.06 -1.71
C LEU A 113 -4.49 1.62 -2.02
N THR A 114 -3.68 1.01 -1.17
CA THR A 114 -3.28 -0.39 -1.34
C THR A 114 -4.49 -1.31 -1.22
N LEU A 115 -5.36 -1.09 -0.22
CA LEU A 115 -6.59 -1.86 -0.06
C LEU A 115 -7.54 -1.66 -1.24
N SER A 116 -7.80 -0.41 -1.66
CA SER A 116 -8.64 -0.13 -2.81
C SER A 116 -8.12 -0.79 -4.09
N ALA A 117 -6.82 -0.69 -4.37
CA ALA A 117 -6.22 -1.34 -5.55
C ALA A 117 -6.37 -2.86 -5.52
N LEU A 118 -6.24 -3.49 -4.33
CA LEU A 118 -6.44 -4.93 -4.17
C LEU A 118 -7.90 -5.33 -4.40
N GLU A 119 -8.86 -4.54 -3.91
CA GLU A 119 -10.28 -4.76 -4.12
C GLU A 119 -10.68 -4.58 -5.60
N GLU A 120 -10.10 -3.59 -6.29
CA GLU A 120 -10.30 -3.34 -7.72
C GLU A 120 -9.75 -4.50 -8.58
N GLU A 121 -8.56 -5.02 -8.26
CA GLU A 121 -8.01 -6.22 -8.92
C GLU A 121 -8.87 -7.47 -8.65
N ASP A 122 -9.26 -7.73 -7.39
CA ASP A 122 -10.13 -8.86 -7.03
C ASP A 122 -11.50 -8.79 -7.72
N ALA A 123 -12.05 -7.58 -7.87
CA ALA A 123 -13.30 -7.36 -8.60
C ALA A 123 -13.14 -7.67 -10.08
N SER A 124 -12.07 -7.16 -10.71
CA SER A 124 -11.77 -7.41 -12.12
C SER A 124 -11.54 -8.90 -12.41
N ASP A 125 -10.84 -9.61 -11.53
CA ASP A 125 -10.60 -11.06 -11.64
C ASP A 125 -11.93 -11.83 -11.54
N ARG A 126 -12.83 -11.43 -10.63
CA ARG A 126 -14.17 -12.00 -10.51
C ARG A 126 -15.04 -11.73 -11.75
N GLU A 127 -14.95 -10.55 -12.34
CA GLU A 127 -15.67 -10.20 -13.57
C GLU A 127 -15.15 -11.02 -14.77
N LEU A 128 -13.83 -11.23 -14.87
CA LEU A 128 -13.21 -12.08 -15.88
C LEU A 128 -13.54 -13.57 -15.68
N CYS A 129 -13.63 -14.03 -14.43
CA CYS A 129 -14.13 -15.38 -14.10
C CYS A 129 -15.64 -15.57 -14.34
N SER A 130 -16.38 -14.52 -14.70
CA SER A 130 -17.82 -14.59 -15.00
C SER A 130 -18.13 -14.80 -16.49
N SER A 131 -17.16 -15.17 -17.31
CA SER A 131 -17.44 -15.72 -18.64
C SER A 131 -17.55 -17.24 -18.57
N PRO A 132 -18.74 -17.83 -18.35
CA PRO A 132 -18.90 -19.25 -18.55
C PRO A 132 -18.65 -19.52 -20.03
N CYS A 133 -17.94 -20.60 -20.29
CA CYS A 133 -17.84 -21.28 -21.57
C CYS A 133 -19.10 -21.05 -22.43
N LEU A 134 -18.99 -20.28 -23.51
CA LEU A 134 -19.98 -20.30 -24.58
C LEU A 134 -19.71 -21.57 -25.41
N ALA A 135 -20.03 -22.72 -24.79
CA ALA A 135 -19.95 -24.04 -25.40
C ALA A 135 -21.32 -24.72 -25.31
N HIS A 136 -22.23 -24.26 -26.17
CA HIS A 136 -23.41 -24.98 -26.67
C HIS A 136 -23.85 -24.18 -27.91
N THR A 137 -23.94 -24.67 -29.14
CA THR A 137 -23.91 -26.00 -29.74
C THR A 137 -23.71 -25.77 -31.24
N LEU A 138 -22.63 -26.28 -31.84
CA LEU A 138 -22.63 -26.57 -33.28
C LEU A 138 -22.89 -28.06 -33.42
N PRO A 139 -24.07 -28.51 -33.87
CA PRO A 139 -24.22 -29.88 -34.31
C PRO A 139 -23.40 -30.07 -35.60
N THR A 140 -22.47 -31.00 -35.47
CA THR A 140 -21.63 -31.67 -36.45
C THR A 140 -22.35 -31.99 -37.77
N SER A 141 -21.70 -31.58 -38.86
CA SER A 141 -21.67 -32.15 -40.22
C SER A 141 -22.42 -33.47 -40.47
N GLN A 142 -23.26 -33.55 -41.53
CA GLN A 142 -23.30 -34.71 -42.46
C GLN A 142 -23.92 -34.35 -43.83
N ARG A 143 -23.12 -34.65 -44.88
CA ARG A 143 -23.40 -34.95 -46.30
C ARG A 143 -24.08 -33.92 -47.21
#